data_AF-A0A2H3L207-F1
#
_entry.id   AF-A0A2H3L207-F1
#
_cell.length_a   1.000
_cell.length_b   1.000
_cell.length_c   1.000
_cell.angle_alpha   90.00
_cell.angle_beta   90.00
_cell.angle_gamma   90.00
#
_symmetry.space_group_name_H-M   'P 1'
#
loop_
_entity.id
_entity.type
_entity.pdbx_description
1 polymer ?
#
loop_
_entity_poly.entity_id
_entity_poly.type
_entity_poly.pdbx_seq_one_letter_code
_entity_poly.pdbx_strand_id
1 'polypeptide(L)'
;MPLETQLIMALVDEDQDEAHRIAALLQARGVDMTLIASLIEDHPDQETALYAVLNDVIPLSRRAAKRRAIRAAEERDWGDWNDGRRQS
;
A
#
# COMPACT_ATOMS: atom_id res chain seq x y z
N MET A 1 -18.99 -7.83 5.01
CA MET A 1 -18.06 -6.70 5.08
C MET A 1 -17.31 -6.62 3.76
N PRO A 2 -17.08 -5.44 3.17
CA PRO A 2 -16.24 -5.28 1.97
C PRO A 2 -14.82 -5.84 2.19
N LEU A 3 -14.13 -6.22 1.11
CA LEU A 3 -12.75 -6.73 1.22
C LEU A 3 -11.79 -5.60 1.59
N GLU A 4 -12.05 -4.38 1.12
CA GLU A 4 -11.30 -3.16 1.44
C GLU A 4 -11.32 -2.87 2.95
N THR A 5 -12.49 -2.98 3.59
CA THR A 5 -12.62 -2.82 5.04
C THR A 5 -11.90 -3.93 5.79
N GLN A 6 -12.02 -5.19 5.33
CA GLN A 6 -11.31 -6.31 5.95
C GLN A 6 -9.80 -6.16 5.84
N LEU A 7 -9.29 -5.61 4.74
CA LEU A 7 -7.86 -5.35 4.56
C LEU A 7 -7.36 -4.33 5.59
N ILE A 8 -8.07 -3.21 5.77
CA ILE A 8 -7.71 -2.21 6.77
C ILE A 8 -7.79 -2.79 8.19
N MET A 9 -8.81 -3.59 8.49
CA MET A 9 -8.90 -4.26 9.80
C MET A 9 -7.73 -5.23 10.04
N ALA A 10 -7.35 -6.02 9.05
CA ALA A 10 -6.18 -6.91 9.15
C ALA A 10 -4.88 -6.11 9.39
N LEU A 11 -4.74 -4.93 8.79
CA LEU A 11 -3.60 -4.05 9.03
C LEU A 11 -3.62 -3.44 10.45
N VAL A 12 -4.81 -3.04 10.94
CA VAL A 12 -5.01 -2.57 12.31
C VAL A 12 -4.69 -3.67 13.34
N ASP A 13 -5.06 -4.91 13.04
CA ASP A 13 -4.78 -6.08 13.86
C ASP A 13 -3.34 -6.61 13.69
N GLU A 14 -2.52 -5.95 12.87
CA GLU A 14 -1.15 -6.34 12.50
C GLU A 14 -1.03 -7.75 11.88
N ASP A 15 -2.14 -8.32 11.40
CA ASP A 15 -2.17 -9.62 10.74
C ASP A 15 -1.78 -9.48 9.26
N GLN A 16 -0.46 -9.54 9.04
CA GLN A 16 0.12 -9.42 7.71
C GLN A 16 -0.30 -10.57 6.77
N ASP A 17 -0.47 -11.79 7.28
CA ASP A 17 -0.83 -12.94 6.44
C ASP A 17 -2.26 -12.82 5.93
N GLU A 18 -3.19 -12.36 6.78
CA GLU A 18 -4.56 -12.03 6.41
C GLU A 18 -4.60 -10.85 5.42
N ALA A 19 -3.84 -9.79 5.69
CA ALA A 19 -3.78 -8.62 4.81
C ALA A 19 -3.32 -8.98 3.38
N HIS A 20 -2.27 -9.80 3.23
CA HIS A 20 -1.80 -10.27 1.93
C HIS A 20 -2.84 -11.14 1.21
N ARG A 21 -3.55 -11.99 1.94
CA ARG A 21 -4.61 -12.84 1.36
C ARG A 21 -5.76 -12.01 0.84
N ILE A 22 -6.21 -11.02 1.60
CA ILE A 22 -7.31 -10.13 1.20
C ILE A 22 -6.88 -9.25 0.02
N ALA A 23 -5.65 -8.73 0.03
CA ALA A 23 -5.10 -7.96 -1.10
C ALA A 23 -5.04 -8.80 -2.39
N ALA A 24 -4.71 -10.09 -2.32
CA ALA A 24 -4.76 -10.99 -3.49
C ALA A 24 -6.18 -11.16 -4.03
N LEU A 25 -7.16 -11.30 -3.14
CA LEU A 25 -8.57 -11.40 -3.52
C LEU A 25 -9.07 -10.10 -4.16
N LEU A 26 -8.65 -8.95 -3.62
CA LEU A 26 -8.94 -7.62 -4.17
C LEU A 26 -8.32 -7.43 -5.55
N GLN A 27 -7.09 -7.89 -5.77
CA GLN A 27 -6.48 -7.88 -7.11
C GLN A 27 -7.33 -8.64 -8.13
N ALA A 28 -7.80 -9.84 -7.75
CA ALA A 28 -8.58 -10.70 -8.64
C ALA A 28 -9.99 -10.16 -8.93
N ARG A 29 -10.59 -9.43 -7.98
CA ARG A 29 -11.97 -8.90 -8.09
C ARG A 29 -12.07 -7.44 -8.52
N GLY A 30 -10.96 -6.70 -8.43
CA GLY A 30 -10.92 -5.24 -8.58
C GLY A 30 -11.01 -4.56 -7.20
N VAL A 31 -10.24 -3.48 -7.05
CA VAL A 31 -10.18 -2.66 -5.84
C VAL A 31 -11.08 -1.44 -6.01
N ASP A 32 -11.97 -1.21 -5.05
CA ASP A 32 -12.67 0.08 -4.95
C ASP A 32 -11.75 1.12 -4.29
N MET A 33 -11.10 1.92 -5.14
CA MET A 33 -10.18 2.98 -4.69
C MET A 33 -10.89 4.11 -3.94
N THR A 34 -12.19 4.31 -4.13
CA THR A 34 -12.97 5.35 -3.43
C THR A 34 -13.25 4.90 -2.00
N LEU A 35 -13.60 3.63 -1.81
CA LEU A 35 -13.77 3.06 -0.48
C LEU A 35 -12.44 3.00 0.29
N ILE A 36 -11.35 2.61 -0.38
CA ILE A 36 -10.01 2.64 0.21
C ILE A 36 -9.65 4.05 0.69
N ALA A 37 -9.90 5.08 -0.12
CA ALA A 37 -9.61 6.46 0.27
C ALA A 37 -10.39 6.89 1.52
N SER A 38 -11.69 6.57 1.60
CA SER A 38 -12.50 6.83 2.80
C SER A 38 -11.97 6.11 4.04
N LEU A 39 -11.55 4.85 3.90
CA LEU A 39 -11.04 4.08 5.04
C LEU A 39 -9.66 4.57 5.50
N ILE A 40 -8.85 5.12 4.59
CA ILE A 40 -7.57 5.76 4.95
C ILE A 40 -7.83 7.07 5.70
N GLU A 41 -8.85 7.85 5.34
CA GLU A 41 -9.21 9.07 6.09
C GLU A 41 -9.57 8.73 7.55
N ASP A 42 -10.23 7.59 7.78
CA ASP A 42 -10.56 7.09 9.13
C ASP A 42 -9.36 6.45 9.85
N HIS A 43 -8.39 5.89 9.10
CA HIS A 43 -7.21 5.19 9.60
C HIS A 43 -5.91 5.66 8.91
N PRO A 44 -5.50 6.92 9.09
CA PRO A 44 -4.39 7.51 8.32
C PRO A 44 -3.05 6.80 8.56
N ASP A 45 -2.85 6.25 9.75
CA ASP A 45 -1.62 5.53 10.12
C ASP A 45 -1.42 4.24 9.30
N GLN A 46 -2.50 3.68 8.75
CA GLN A 46 -2.48 2.44 7.99
C GLN A 46 -2.21 2.64 6.50
N GLU A 47 -2.17 3.89 6.02
CA GLU A 47 -1.94 4.20 4.61
C GLU A 47 -0.65 3.55 4.08
N THR A 48 0.44 3.68 4.84
CA THR A 48 1.75 3.15 4.42
C THR A 48 1.74 1.63 4.35
N ALA A 49 1.18 0.96 5.36
CA ALA A 49 1.12 -0.50 5.44
C ALA A 49 0.22 -1.06 4.34
N LEU A 50 -0.92 -0.41 4.08
CA LEU A 50 -1.83 -0.77 3.01
C LEU A 50 -1.15 -0.74 1.64
N TYR A 51 -0.45 0.35 1.33
CA TYR A 51 0.23 0.45 0.04
C TYR A 51 1.40 -0.52 -0.09
N ALA A 52 2.09 -0.87 1.00
CA ALA A 52 3.12 -1.90 0.99
C ALA A 52 2.51 -3.26 0.59
N VAL A 53 1.45 -3.69 1.27
CA VAL A 53 0.75 -4.96 0.97
C VAL A 53 0.19 -4.98 -0.45
N LEU A 54 -0.46 -3.88 -0.87
CA LEU A 54 -0.98 -3.78 -2.24
C LEU A 54 0.14 -3.82 -3.29
N ASN A 55 1.33 -3.27 -3.01
CA ASN A 55 2.47 -3.30 -3.92
C ASN A 55 3.15 -4.66 -3.98
N ASP A 56 3.11 -5.43 -2.90
CA ASP A 56 3.67 -6.78 -2.85
C ASP A 56 2.78 -7.78 -3.60
N VAL A 57 1.47 -7.61 -3.51
CA VAL A 57 0.49 -8.51 -4.13
C VAL A 57 0.14 -8.10 -5.56
N ILE A 58 -0.12 -6.81 -5.79
CA ILE A 58 -0.38 -6.30 -7.11
C ILE A 58 0.98 -5.91 -7.66
N PRO A 59 1.48 -6.54 -8.75
CA PRO A 59 2.55 -5.95 -9.53
C PRO A 59 1.94 -4.74 -10.23
N LEU A 60 1.70 -3.67 -9.45
CA LEU A 60 1.31 -2.36 -9.90
C LEU A 60 2.38 -2.01 -10.90
N SER A 61 2.02 -2.02 -12.20
CA SER A 61 2.92 -1.60 -13.26
C SER A 61 3.63 -0.36 -12.75
N ARG A 62 4.96 -0.42 -12.62
CA ARG A 62 5.84 0.43 -11.79
C ARG A 62 5.59 1.94 -11.90
N ARG A 63 4.77 2.38 -12.86
CA ARG A 63 4.29 3.74 -13.14
C ARG A 63 3.24 4.32 -12.18
N ALA A 64 2.38 3.52 -11.54
CA ALA A 64 1.35 4.05 -10.63
C ALA A 64 1.92 4.30 -9.23
N ALA A 65 2.66 3.32 -8.69
CA ALA A 65 3.40 3.45 -7.44
C ALA A 65 4.45 4.57 -7.50
N LYS A 66 5.22 4.66 -8.61
CA LYS A 66 6.21 5.73 -8.81
C LYS A 66 5.60 7.13 -8.83
N ARG A 67 4.36 7.31 -9.32
CA ARG A 67 3.71 8.63 -9.37
C ARG A 67 3.19 9.11 -8.01
N ARG A 68 2.87 8.22 -7.08
CA ARG A 68 2.41 8.58 -5.72
C ARG A 68 3.56 8.65 -4.71
N ALA A 69 4.59 7.82 -4.86
CA ALA A 69 5.84 7.97 -4.12
C ALA A 69 6.47 9.37 -4.32
N ILE A 70 6.32 9.97 -5.52
CA ILE A 70 6.75 11.35 -5.78
C ILE A 70 5.99 12.36 -4.90
N ARG A 71 4.70 12.14 -4.64
CA ARG A 71 3.86 13.05 -3.85
C ARG A 71 4.10 12.93 -2.34
N ALA A 72 4.39 11.72 -1.86
CA ALA A 72 4.76 11.47 -0.46
C ALA A 72 6.22 11.89 -0.14
N ALA A 73 7.10 11.92 -1.15
CA ALA A 73 8.49 12.35 -1.01
C ALA A 73 8.67 13.89 -1.01
N GLU A 74 7.66 14.69 -1.39
CA GLU A 74 7.76 16.16 -1.38
C GLU A 74 7.56 16.78 0.03
N GLU A 75 6.94 16.08 0.98
CA GLU A 75 6.70 16.59 2.35
C GLU A 75 7.83 16.22 3.34
N ARG A 76 8.69 15.27 2.98
CA ARG A 76 9.79 14.77 3.82
C ARG A 76 10.93 14.43 2.90
N ASP A 77 11.96 15.26 2.91
CA ASP A 77 13.26 14.99 2.29
C ASP A 77 13.76 13.61 2.77
N TRP A 78 13.47 12.59 1.98
CA TRP A 78 13.93 11.20 2.07
C TRP A 78 15.40 11.16 1.62
N GLY A 79 16.24 11.99 2.27
CA GLY A 79 17.58 12.37 1.85
C GLY A 79 18.67 11.31 1.93
N ASP A 80 18.38 10.01 2.04
CA ASP A 80 19.43 9.01 2.17
C ASP A 80 19.06 7.57 1.73
N TRP A 81 18.37 7.40 0.61
CA TRP A 81 18.18 6.05 0.02
C TRP A 81 18.81 5.90 -1.36
N ASN A 82 20.06 6.33 -1.46
CA ASN A 82 20.91 5.97 -2.58
C ASN A 82 22.34 5.71 -2.09
N ASP A 83 22.54 4.64 -1.31
CA ASP A 83 23.84 4.00 -1.27
C ASP A 83 23.71 2.48 -1.38
N GLY A 84 24.59 1.89 -2.18
CA GLY A 84 24.72 0.44 -2.28
C GLY A 84 24.42 -0.23 -3.62
N ARG A 85 24.58 0.43 -4.77
CA ARG A 85 24.97 -0.30 -5.99
C ARG A 85 26.25 0.27 -6.58
N ARG A 86 27.38 -0.21 -6.08
CA ARG A 86 28.64 -0.23 -6.82
C ARG A 86 29.24 -1.65 -6.85
N GLN A 87 29.41 -2.10 -8.09
CA GLN A 87 30.47 -2.98 -8.61
C GLN A 87 30.54 -4.44 -8.12
N SER A 88 30.27 -5.36 -9.04
CA SER A 88 31.34 -6.06 -9.79
C SER A 88 30.78 -6.60 -11.10
#